data_AF-A0A2N1H4D4-F1
#
_entry.id   AF-A0A2N1H4D4-F1
#
_cell.length_a   1.000
_cell.length_b   1.000
_cell.length_c   1.000
_cell.angle_alpha   90.00
_cell.angle_beta   90.00
_cell.angle_gamma   90.00
#
_symmetry.space_group_name_H-M   'P 1'
#
loop_
_entity.id
_entity.type
_entity.pdbx_description
1 polymer ?
#
loop_
_entity_poly.entity_id
_entity_poly.type
_entity_poly.pdbx_seq_one_letter_code
_entity_poly.pdbx_strand_id
1 'polypeptide(L)'
;MDSGFDEGDFKKARGMLLSFSSILISLWFFGADLKSVSLLGTTIAFTQNTQHVWMVALAINSYFLLRFYQHSPNASYSENKIYQSAFEDFLIKNMQRLKKEKIKEDLFQNLKHLGAQESGNYKHEIVRTSFSTVTNPQDKRKFSRGFARIAKFQVRGEYKNLDATELKTSPAFEYGYPCPYWLVVLATYRAKIAANVKTSYGTEYLLPYLWSSWAAVICMHQWFVINQLSLMKA
;
A
#
# COMPACT_ATOMS: atom_id res chain seq x y z
N MET A 1 -5.98 -26.15 -10.00
CA MET A 1 -7.28 -26.53 -9.44
C MET A 1 -7.99 -25.23 -9.12
N ASP A 2 -8.95 -24.87 -9.96
CA ASP A 2 -9.75 -23.66 -9.84
C ASP A 2 -10.90 -23.97 -8.88
N SER A 3 -10.67 -23.77 -7.58
CA SER A 3 -11.70 -23.93 -6.57
C SER A 3 -12.58 -22.68 -6.62
N GLY A 4 -13.71 -22.81 -7.31
CA GLY A 4 -14.77 -21.82 -7.51
C GLY A 4 -14.74 -20.64 -6.55
N PHE A 5 -14.06 -19.57 -6.97
CA PHE A 5 -14.18 -18.28 -6.34
C PHE A 5 -15.59 -17.74 -6.64
N ASP A 6 -16.51 -17.96 -5.71
CA ASP A 6 -17.84 -17.37 -5.79
C ASP A 6 -17.75 -15.91 -5.34
N GLU A 7 -17.53 -15.02 -6.30
CA GLU A 7 -17.53 -13.55 -6.14
C GLU A 7 -18.75 -13.05 -5.34
N GLY A 8 -19.86 -13.79 -5.38
CA GLY A 8 -21.06 -13.53 -4.58
C GLY A 8 -20.85 -13.72 -3.07
N ASP A 9 -20.12 -14.76 -2.67
CA ASP A 9 -19.90 -15.10 -1.26
C ASP A 9 -18.94 -14.11 -0.57
N PHE A 10 -17.94 -13.60 -1.28
CA PHE A 10 -17.06 -12.55 -0.75
C PHE A 10 -17.84 -11.26 -0.44
N LYS A 11 -18.68 -10.80 -1.37
CA LYS A 11 -19.51 -9.60 -1.19
C LYS A 11 -20.50 -9.77 -0.05
N LYS A 12 -21.06 -10.98 0.11
CA LYS A 12 -21.97 -11.33 1.20
C LYS A 12 -21.25 -11.33 2.55
N ALA A 13 -20.09 -11.96 2.65
CA ALA A 13 -19.27 -11.97 3.88
C ALA A 13 -18.87 -10.54 4.29
N ARG A 14 -18.44 -9.72 3.33
CA ARG A 14 -18.13 -8.30 3.54
C ARG A 14 -19.32 -7.52 4.07
N GLY A 15 -20.48 -7.68 3.43
CA GLY A 15 -21.72 -7.01 3.84
C GLY A 15 -22.14 -7.38 5.25
N MET A 16 -22.10 -8.67 5.60
CA MET A 16 -22.42 -9.13 6.96
C MET A 16 -21.45 -8.56 8.00
N LEU A 17 -20.15 -8.59 7.73
CA LEU A 17 -19.12 -8.05 8.64
C LEU A 17 -19.31 -6.55 8.89
N LEU A 18 -19.50 -5.76 7.83
CA LEU A 18 -19.69 -4.31 7.92
C LEU A 18 -20.99 -3.93 8.61
N SER A 19 -22.10 -4.60 8.28
CA SER A 19 -23.40 -4.34 8.90
C SER A 19 -23.38 -4.69 10.38
N PHE A 20 -22.88 -5.87 10.75
CA PHE A 20 -22.79 -6.28 12.16
C PHE A 20 -21.87 -5.38 12.97
N SER A 21 -20.68 -5.05 12.43
CA SER A 21 -19.75 -4.11 13.08
C SER A 21 -20.37 -2.72 13.26
N SER A 22 -21.11 -2.22 12.27
CA SER A 22 -21.82 -0.94 12.36
C SER A 22 -22.91 -0.95 13.43
N ILE A 23 -23.66 -2.06 13.55
CA ILE A 23 -24.64 -2.25 14.62
C ILE A 23 -23.94 -2.19 15.99
N LEU A 24 -22.83 -2.92 16.18
CA LEU A 24 -22.08 -2.89 17.45
C LEU A 24 -21.57 -1.50 17.81
N ILE A 25 -21.01 -0.77 16.85
CA ILE A 25 -20.54 0.61 17.05
C ILE A 25 -21.72 1.52 17.39
N SER A 26 -22.88 1.32 16.76
CA SER A 26 -24.09 2.12 17.04
C SER A 26 -24.62 1.84 18.45
N LEU A 27 -24.71 0.57 18.85
CA LEU A 27 -25.11 0.16 20.20
C LEU A 27 -24.21 0.81 21.27
N TRP A 28 -22.90 0.83 21.00
CA TRP A 28 -21.93 1.50 21.86
C TRP A 28 -22.11 3.02 21.87
N PHE A 29 -22.22 3.64 20.69
CA PHE A 29 -22.30 5.10 20.55
C PHE A 29 -23.55 5.68 21.22
N PHE A 30 -24.70 5.01 21.07
CA PHE A 30 -25.94 5.42 21.72
C PHE A 30 -26.00 5.04 23.20
N GLY A 31 -24.98 4.35 23.73
CA GLY A 31 -24.98 3.85 25.10
C GLY A 31 -26.22 3.02 25.38
N ALA A 32 -26.67 2.22 24.39
CA ALA A 32 -27.88 1.43 24.51
C ALA A 32 -27.73 0.48 25.70
N ASP A 33 -28.46 0.77 26.77
CA ASP A 33 -28.50 -0.08 27.95
C ASP A 33 -29.23 -1.36 27.52
N LEU A 34 -28.46 -2.40 27.17
CA LEU A 34 -28.92 -3.71 26.69
C LEU A 34 -29.84 -4.44 27.68
N LYS A 35 -30.25 -3.78 28.77
CA LYS A 35 -31.30 -4.21 29.69
C LYS A 35 -32.64 -4.37 29.01
N SER A 36 -32.93 -3.62 27.94
CA SER A 36 -34.12 -3.88 27.13
C SER A 36 -33.91 -3.51 25.65
N VAL A 37 -34.24 -4.44 24.76
CA VAL A 37 -34.33 -4.16 23.32
C VAL A 37 -35.80 -4.05 22.99
N SER A 38 -36.24 -2.87 22.55
CA SER A 38 -37.60 -2.65 22.06
C SER A 38 -37.61 -2.91 20.56
N LEU A 39 -38.01 -4.12 20.17
CA LEU A 39 -38.21 -4.50 18.78
C LEU A 39 -39.72 -4.57 18.56
N LEU A 40 -40.26 -3.74 17.67
CA LEU A 40 -41.68 -3.73 17.30
C LEU A 40 -42.67 -3.53 18.49
N GLY A 41 -42.33 -2.64 19.43
CA GLY A 41 -43.22 -2.27 20.54
C GLY A 41 -43.26 -3.28 21.69
N THR A 42 -42.47 -4.35 21.64
CA THR A 42 -42.25 -5.27 22.77
C THR A 42 -40.86 -5.04 23.35
N THR A 43 -40.84 -4.58 24.61
CA THR A 43 -39.62 -4.41 25.40
C THR A 43 -39.21 -5.76 25.97
N ILE A 44 -38.27 -6.44 25.30
CA ILE A 44 -37.68 -7.66 25.85
C ILE A 44 -36.62 -7.21 26.85
N ALA A 45 -36.96 -7.27 28.15
CA ALA A 45 -36.02 -6.98 29.22
C ALA A 45 -35.09 -8.17 29.43
N PHE A 46 -33.79 -8.01 29.13
CA PHE A 46 -32.78 -9.01 29.44
C PHE A 46 -32.41 -8.89 30.92
N THR A 47 -33.15 -9.62 31.77
CA THR A 47 -33.00 -9.60 33.24
C THR A 47 -31.85 -10.47 33.76
N GLN A 48 -31.25 -11.34 32.94
CA GLN A 48 -30.10 -12.18 33.32
C GLN A 48 -28.93 -12.05 32.34
N ASN A 49 -27.72 -12.01 32.90
CA ASN A 49 -26.44 -12.18 32.20
C ASN A 49 -26.03 -11.10 31.17
N THR A 50 -26.47 -9.85 31.36
CA THR A 50 -26.07 -8.69 30.53
C THR A 50 -24.55 -8.45 30.51
N GLN A 51 -23.82 -8.98 31.48
CA GLN A 51 -22.36 -8.93 31.58
C GLN A 51 -21.65 -9.64 30.41
N HIS A 52 -22.25 -10.69 29.84
CA HIS A 52 -21.60 -11.49 28.78
C HIS A 52 -22.04 -11.11 27.37
N VAL A 53 -22.98 -10.18 27.21
CA VAL A 53 -23.51 -9.80 25.88
C VAL A 53 -22.40 -9.26 24.98
N TRP A 54 -21.50 -8.44 25.53
CA TRP A 54 -20.34 -7.92 24.80
C TRP A 54 -19.33 -8.99 24.40
N MET A 55 -19.20 -10.07 25.20
CA MET A 55 -18.36 -11.22 24.84
C MET A 55 -18.97 -12.05 23.71
N VAL A 56 -20.29 -12.27 23.73
CA VAL A 56 -21.00 -12.96 22.64
C VAL A 56 -20.92 -12.12 21.36
N ALA A 57 -21.12 -10.82 21.45
CA ALA A 57 -20.95 -9.89 20.33
C ALA A 57 -19.53 -9.94 19.74
N LEU A 58 -18.51 -9.97 20.60
CA LEU A 58 -17.12 -10.13 20.18
C LEU A 58 -16.86 -11.46 19.46
N ALA A 59 -17.41 -12.56 19.97
CA ALA A 59 -17.28 -13.88 19.35
C ALA A 59 -17.93 -13.93 17.96
N ILE A 60 -19.12 -13.35 17.82
CA ILE A 60 -19.83 -13.25 16.53
C ILE A 60 -19.05 -12.36 15.54
N ASN A 61 -18.55 -11.20 15.98
CA ASN A 61 -17.74 -10.31 15.14
C ASN A 61 -16.45 -11.01 14.69
N SER A 62 -15.79 -11.74 15.59
CA SER A 62 -14.59 -12.53 15.27
C SER A 62 -14.88 -13.64 14.26
N TYR A 63 -16.02 -14.31 14.38
CA TYR A 63 -16.46 -15.31 13.39
C TYR A 63 -16.68 -14.69 12.01
N PHE A 64 -17.34 -13.54 11.92
CA PHE A 64 -17.52 -12.85 10.64
C PHE A 64 -16.19 -12.35 10.05
N LEU A 65 -15.25 -11.91 10.90
CA LEU A 65 -13.91 -11.50 10.47
C LEU A 65 -13.14 -12.68 9.86
N LEU A 66 -13.17 -13.84 10.53
CA LEU A 66 -12.54 -15.07 10.02
C LEU A 66 -13.20 -15.53 8.73
N ARG A 67 -14.53 -15.48 8.65
CA ARG A 67 -15.27 -15.82 7.43
C ARG A 67 -14.91 -14.89 6.27
N PHE A 68 -14.79 -13.59 6.52
CA PHE A 68 -14.34 -12.62 5.53
C PHE A 68 -12.90 -12.90 5.07
N TYR A 69 -12.01 -13.27 5.99
CA TYR A 69 -10.64 -13.66 5.67
C TYR A 69 -10.58 -14.91 4.77
N GLN A 70 -11.36 -15.94 5.09
CA GLN A 70 -11.41 -17.19 4.30
C GLN A 70 -11.91 -16.98 2.86
N HIS A 71 -12.87 -16.06 2.66
CA HIS A 71 -13.46 -15.80 1.34
C HIS A 71 -12.79 -14.62 0.62
N SER A 72 -11.78 -14.00 1.22
CA SER A 72 -11.06 -12.90 0.58
C SER A 72 -10.22 -13.47 -0.57
N PRO A 73 -10.39 -12.97 -1.82
CA PRO A 73 -9.51 -13.39 -2.90
C PRO A 73 -8.06 -13.02 -2.57
N ASN A 74 -7.12 -13.80 -3.10
CA ASN A 74 -5.68 -13.51 -3.06
C ASN A 74 -5.35 -12.29 -3.92
N ALA A 75 -5.81 -11.13 -3.49
CA ALA A 75 -5.54 -9.86 -4.10
C ALA A 75 -4.10 -9.44 -3.81
N SER A 76 -3.18 -9.82 -4.70
CA SER A 76 -1.82 -9.30 -4.63
C SER A 76 -1.76 -7.91 -5.26
N TYR A 77 -1.23 -6.95 -4.51
CA TYR A 77 -0.89 -5.62 -5.05
C TYR A 77 0.07 -5.70 -6.25
N SER A 78 0.78 -6.82 -6.44
CA SER A 78 1.67 -7.02 -7.58
C SER A 78 0.95 -6.99 -8.93
N GLU A 79 -0.33 -7.35 -9.00
CA GLU A 79 -1.09 -7.39 -10.26
C GLU A 79 -1.84 -6.09 -10.53
N ASN A 80 -1.90 -5.19 -9.54
CA ASN A 80 -2.60 -3.93 -9.65
C ASN A 80 -1.76 -2.92 -10.47
N LYS A 81 -2.24 -2.60 -11.68
CA LYS A 81 -1.59 -1.63 -12.58
C LYS A 81 -1.41 -0.24 -11.95
N ILE A 82 -2.34 0.19 -11.09
CA ILE A 82 -2.26 1.49 -10.40
C ILE A 82 -1.18 1.46 -9.32
N TYR A 83 -1.03 0.33 -8.63
CA TYR A 83 0.07 0.15 -7.69
C TYR A 83 1.42 0.19 -8.43
N GLN A 84 1.56 -0.60 -9.50
CA GLN A 84 2.81 -0.65 -10.29
C GLN A 84 3.19 0.72 -10.86
N SER A 85 2.25 1.42 -11.51
CA SER A 85 2.54 2.74 -12.10
C SER A 85 2.89 3.78 -11.04
N ALA A 86 2.13 3.86 -9.94
CA ALA A 86 2.44 4.79 -8.85
C ALA A 86 3.78 4.49 -8.18
N PHE A 87 4.14 3.21 -8.09
CA PHE A 87 5.41 2.74 -7.56
C PHE A 87 6.59 3.14 -8.46
N GLU A 88 6.50 2.82 -9.76
CA GLU A 88 7.56 3.11 -10.75
C GLU A 88 7.75 4.60 -10.94
N ASP A 89 6.66 5.36 -11.12
CA ASP A 89 6.71 6.81 -11.28
C ASP A 89 7.40 7.51 -10.11
N PHE A 90 7.06 7.09 -8.89
CA PHE A 90 7.66 7.68 -7.70
C PHE A 90 9.15 7.36 -7.60
N LEU A 91 9.53 6.10 -7.87
CA LEU A 91 10.94 5.72 -7.88
C LEU A 91 11.74 6.47 -8.94
N ILE A 92 11.27 6.51 -10.19
CA ILE A 92 11.96 7.14 -11.31
C ILE A 92 12.17 8.62 -11.02
N LYS A 93 11.12 9.36 -10.63
CA LYS A 93 11.21 10.79 -10.34
C LYS A 93 12.19 11.11 -9.21
N ASN A 94 12.16 10.31 -8.14
CA ASN A 94 13.08 10.54 -7.02
C ASN A 94 14.51 10.11 -7.35
N MET A 95 14.71 9.01 -8.07
CA MET A 95 16.04 8.58 -8.52
C MET A 95 16.66 9.60 -9.47
N GLN A 96 15.88 10.15 -10.40
CA GLN A 96 16.32 11.22 -11.29
C GLN A 96 16.77 12.45 -10.50
N ARG A 97 16.03 12.85 -9.45
CA ARG A 97 16.40 13.97 -8.58
C ARG A 97 17.67 13.68 -7.78
N LEU A 98 17.77 12.50 -7.18
CA LEU A 98 18.90 12.09 -6.34
C LEU A 98 20.20 11.89 -7.15
N LYS A 99 20.09 11.46 -8.42
CA LYS A 99 21.23 11.15 -9.27
C LYS A 99 21.44 12.17 -10.39
N LYS A 100 20.77 13.32 -10.34
CA LYS A 100 20.87 14.36 -11.38
C LYS A 100 22.31 14.78 -11.67
N GLU A 101 23.07 15.12 -10.63
CA GLU A 101 24.47 15.54 -10.78
C GLU A 101 25.33 14.40 -11.32
N LYS A 102 25.15 13.19 -10.79
CA LYS A 102 25.91 12.03 -11.25
C LYS A 102 25.61 11.65 -12.71
N ILE A 103 24.36 11.74 -13.14
CA ILE A 103 23.97 11.53 -14.54
C ILE A 103 24.64 12.57 -15.44
N LYS A 104 24.72 13.83 -14.98
CA LYS A 104 25.38 14.90 -15.71
C LYS A 104 26.88 14.67 -15.82
N GLU A 105 27.53 14.24 -14.75
CA GLU A 105 28.95 13.86 -14.73
C GLU A 105 29.24 12.68 -15.67
N ASP A 106 28.48 11.59 -15.54
CA ASP A 106 28.64 10.38 -16.37
C ASP A 106 28.41 10.71 -17.86
N LEU A 107 27.41 11.54 -18.17
CA LEU A 107 27.17 12.04 -19.53
C LEU A 107 28.34 12.89 -20.03
N PHE A 108 28.84 13.81 -19.21
CA PHE A 108 29.95 14.68 -19.60
C PHE A 108 31.22 13.88 -19.89
N GLN A 109 31.55 12.86 -19.09
CA GLN A 109 32.68 11.97 -19.35
C GLN A 109 32.53 11.26 -20.71
N ASN A 110 31.35 10.71 -20.98
CA ASN A 110 31.07 10.05 -22.27
C ASN A 110 31.12 11.02 -23.45
N LEU A 111 30.64 12.26 -23.28
CA LEU A 111 30.75 13.30 -24.30
C LEU A 111 32.21 13.74 -24.53
N LYS A 112 33.03 13.81 -23.47
CA LYS A 112 34.47 14.08 -23.59
C LYS A 112 35.19 13.00 -24.39
N HIS A 113 34.83 11.73 -24.20
CA HIS A 113 35.32 10.63 -25.04
C HIS A 113 34.92 10.76 -26.51
N LEU A 114 33.83 11.46 -26.81
CA LEU A 114 33.38 11.78 -28.17
C LEU A 114 33.98 13.09 -28.74
N GLY A 115 34.88 13.77 -28.00
CA GLY A 115 35.54 14.99 -28.45
C GLY A 115 34.81 16.30 -28.10
N ALA A 116 33.95 16.31 -27.08
CA ALA A 116 33.24 17.53 -26.65
C ALA A 116 34.14 18.55 -25.93
N GLN A 117 33.89 19.85 -26.15
CA GLN A 117 34.66 20.98 -25.58
C GLN A 117 34.25 21.32 -24.13
N GLU A 118 35.21 21.40 -23.20
CA GLU A 118 34.96 21.47 -21.74
C GLU A 118 34.04 22.60 -21.23
N SER A 119 33.82 23.70 -21.98
CA SER A 119 33.16 24.91 -21.46
C SER A 119 31.75 25.19 -22.00
N GLY A 120 31.07 24.23 -22.62
CA GLY A 120 29.73 24.43 -23.18
C GLY A 120 28.58 24.22 -22.18
N ASN A 121 27.53 25.04 -22.24
CA ASN A 121 26.23 24.71 -21.63
C ASN A 121 25.64 23.49 -22.36
N TYR A 122 25.91 22.30 -21.84
CA TYR A 122 25.36 21.06 -22.37
C TYR A 122 23.87 20.94 -22.07
N LYS A 123 23.07 20.75 -23.13
CA LYS A 123 21.68 20.35 -22.98
C LYS A 123 21.63 18.83 -22.93
N HIS A 124 21.08 18.29 -21.84
CA HIS A 124 20.80 16.87 -21.69
C HIS A 124 19.29 16.66 -21.75
N GLU A 125 18.88 15.68 -22.52
CA GLU A 125 17.49 15.24 -22.63
C GLU A 125 17.40 13.78 -22.18
N ILE A 126 16.47 13.51 -21.28
CA ILE A 126 16.18 12.13 -20.85
C ILE A 126 15.15 11.59 -21.82
N VAL A 127 15.60 10.73 -22.72
CA VAL A 127 14.80 10.18 -23.82
C VAL A 127 13.88 9.07 -23.31
N ARG A 128 14.35 8.25 -22.37
CA ARG A 128 13.57 7.15 -21.82
C ARG A 128 13.98 6.83 -20.39
N THR A 129 12.99 6.55 -19.56
CA THR A 129 13.19 6.00 -18.22
C THR A 129 12.57 4.62 -18.15
N SER A 130 13.33 3.63 -17.68
CA SER A 130 12.82 2.28 -17.49
C SER A 130 13.21 1.75 -16.12
N PHE A 131 12.44 0.78 -15.64
CA PHE A 131 12.65 0.12 -14.37
C PHE A 131 12.94 -1.35 -14.61
N SER A 132 13.96 -1.89 -13.97
CA SER A 132 14.30 -3.30 -14.07
C SER A 132 14.58 -3.90 -12.70
N THR A 133 14.07 -5.09 -12.47
CA THR A 133 14.41 -5.89 -11.29
C THR A 133 15.46 -6.89 -11.71
N VAL A 134 16.66 -6.79 -11.13
CA VAL A 134 17.75 -7.73 -11.38
C VAL A 134 17.86 -8.67 -10.19
N THR A 135 17.68 -9.96 -10.45
CA THR A 135 17.86 -11.02 -9.46
C THR A 135 19.24 -11.63 -9.67
N ASN A 136 20.27 -11.06 -9.01
CA ASN A 136 21.60 -11.67 -9.06
C ASN A 136 21.85 -12.42 -7.74
N PRO A 137 21.81 -13.78 -7.74
CA PRO A 137 22.00 -14.57 -6.53
C PRO A 137 23.42 -14.49 -5.94
N GLN A 138 24.41 -14.02 -6.71
CA GLN A 138 25.81 -13.93 -6.25
C GLN A 138 26.16 -12.60 -5.55
N ASP A 139 25.41 -11.52 -5.80
CA ASP A 139 25.70 -10.17 -5.28
C ASP A 139 24.92 -9.82 -4.00
N LYS A 140 24.88 -10.75 -3.03
CA LYS A 140 24.10 -10.58 -1.79
C LYS A 140 24.52 -9.37 -0.93
N ARG A 141 25.73 -8.82 -1.09
CA ARG A 141 26.25 -7.73 -0.26
C ARG A 141 25.73 -6.33 -0.64
N LYS A 142 25.28 -6.12 -1.88
CA LYS A 142 24.74 -4.82 -2.33
C LYS A 142 23.21 -4.78 -2.40
N PHE A 143 22.55 -5.94 -2.29
CA PHE A 143 21.12 -6.06 -2.55
C PHE A 143 20.36 -6.57 -1.34
N SER A 144 19.24 -5.90 -1.03
CA SER A 144 18.33 -6.31 0.04
C SER A 144 17.63 -7.61 -0.40
N ARG A 145 18.21 -8.76 0.00
CA ARG A 145 17.70 -10.13 -0.26
C ARG A 145 17.91 -10.66 -1.70
N GLY A 146 18.99 -10.28 -2.38
CA GLY A 146 19.31 -10.82 -3.72
C GLY A 146 18.50 -10.25 -4.89
N PHE A 147 17.63 -9.27 -4.60
CA PHE A 147 16.89 -8.50 -5.59
C PHE A 147 17.38 -7.05 -5.60
N ALA A 148 17.83 -6.59 -6.76
CA ALA A 148 18.19 -5.20 -7.02
C ALA A 148 17.09 -4.53 -7.83
N ARG A 149 16.59 -3.40 -7.36
CA ARG A 149 15.71 -2.54 -8.15
C ARG A 149 16.61 -1.50 -8.82
N ILE A 150 16.71 -1.53 -10.15
CA ILE A 150 17.60 -0.66 -10.92
C ILE A 150 16.74 0.27 -11.77
N ALA A 151 16.89 1.57 -11.51
CA ALA A 151 16.33 2.62 -12.36
C ALA A 151 17.31 2.87 -13.52
N LYS A 152 16.81 2.74 -14.75
CA LYS A 152 17.57 2.91 -15.98
C LYS A 152 17.15 4.22 -16.65
N PHE A 153 18.13 5.01 -17.04
CA PHE A 153 17.95 6.31 -17.70
C PHE A 153 18.67 6.28 -19.03
N GLN A 154 17.93 6.47 -20.12
CA GLN A 154 18.51 6.71 -21.44
C GLN A 154 18.61 8.22 -21.64
N VAL A 155 19.84 8.71 -21.71
CA VAL A 155 20.14 10.14 -21.77
C VAL A 155 20.83 10.44 -23.08
N ARG A 156 20.35 11.48 -23.77
CA ARG A 156 20.96 12.04 -24.96
C ARG A 156 21.53 13.41 -24.61
N GLY A 157 22.74 13.67 -25.08
CA GLY A 157 23.39 14.98 -24.94
C GLY A 157 23.55 15.65 -26.29
N GLU A 158 23.38 16.97 -26.33
CA GLU A 158 23.83 17.82 -27.43
C GLU A 158 25.21 18.38 -27.07
N TYR A 159 26.18 18.28 -27.99
CA TYR A 159 27.52 18.79 -27.79
C TYR A 159 28.04 19.51 -29.05
N LYS A 160 28.96 20.46 -28.83
CA LYS A 160 29.75 21.07 -29.90
C LYS A 160 31.11 20.39 -29.96
N ASN A 161 31.51 19.97 -31.15
CA ASN A 161 32.82 19.38 -31.39
C ASN A 161 33.83 20.52 -31.59
N LEU A 162 35.08 20.32 -31.15
CA LEU A 162 36.14 21.32 -31.28
C LEU A 162 36.38 21.74 -32.74
N ASP A 163 36.14 20.82 -33.68
CA ASP A 163 36.39 21.03 -35.11
C ASP A 163 35.16 21.49 -35.90
N ALA A 164 33.97 21.57 -35.29
CA ALA A 164 32.73 21.87 -36.00
C ALA A 164 31.85 22.88 -35.27
N THR A 165 31.42 23.93 -35.99
CA THR A 165 30.49 24.96 -35.51
C THR A 165 29.08 24.44 -35.23
N GLU A 166 28.76 23.24 -35.74
CA GLU A 166 27.44 22.61 -35.64
C GLU A 166 27.23 21.82 -34.34
N LEU A 167 26.03 21.93 -33.79
CA LEU A 167 25.56 21.14 -32.66
C LEU A 167 25.33 19.69 -33.12
N LYS A 168 26.08 18.74 -32.55
CA LYS A 168 25.90 17.32 -32.80
C LYS A 168 25.13 16.68 -31.65
N THR A 169 24.20 15.78 -31.98
CA THR A 169 23.46 14.98 -31.01
C THR A 169 24.18 13.65 -30.78
N SER A 170 24.38 13.31 -29.53
CA SER A 170 24.95 12.02 -29.12
C SER A 170 23.97 10.86 -29.35
N PRO A 171 24.45 9.63 -29.60
CA PRO A 171 23.64 8.43 -29.36
C PRO A 171 23.13 8.41 -27.90
N ALA A 172 22.00 7.74 -27.66
CA ALA A 172 21.43 7.63 -26.32
C ALA A 172 22.28 6.67 -25.47
N PHE A 173 22.76 7.15 -24.32
CA PHE A 173 23.51 6.33 -23.36
C PHE A 173 22.58 5.81 -22.27
N GLU A 174 22.69 4.54 -21.92
CA GLU A 174 21.90 3.92 -20.84
C GLU A 174 22.70 3.88 -19.53
N TYR A 175 22.18 4.53 -18.50
CA TYR A 175 22.74 4.51 -17.15
C TYR A 175 21.81 3.78 -16.19
N GLY A 176 22.32 2.76 -15.50
CA GLY A 176 21.58 2.01 -14.49
C GLY A 176 22.06 2.33 -13.08
N TYR A 177 21.17 2.86 -12.23
CA TYR A 177 21.47 3.13 -10.82
C TYR A 177 20.64 2.23 -9.89
N PRO A 178 21.26 1.58 -8.89
CA PRO A 178 20.53 0.82 -7.90
C PRO A 178 19.73 1.76 -6.99
N CYS A 179 18.46 1.45 -6.79
CA CYS A 179 17.58 2.18 -5.90
C CYS A 179 17.96 1.90 -4.44
N PRO A 180 18.12 2.92 -3.59
CA PRO A 180 18.39 2.70 -2.18
C PRO A 180 17.14 2.13 -1.48
N TYR A 181 17.37 1.26 -0.49
CA TYR A 181 16.29 0.51 0.17
C TYR A 181 15.22 1.41 0.80
N TRP A 182 15.62 2.49 1.47
CA TRP A 182 14.67 3.43 2.09
C TRP A 182 13.70 4.04 1.07
N LEU A 183 14.17 4.32 -0.15
CA LEU A 183 13.35 4.88 -1.21
C LEU A 183 12.36 3.83 -1.74
N VAL A 184 12.79 2.57 -1.84
CA VAL A 184 11.90 1.45 -2.17
C VAL A 184 10.79 1.32 -1.13
N VAL A 185 11.11 1.38 0.17
CA VAL A 185 10.12 1.33 1.25
C VAL A 185 9.11 2.47 1.12
N LEU A 186 9.57 3.71 0.97
CA LEU A 186 8.68 4.87 0.78
C LEU A 186 7.81 4.74 -0.46
N ALA A 187 8.38 4.28 -1.57
CA ALA A 187 7.66 4.04 -2.81
C ALA A 187 6.56 2.98 -2.62
N THR A 188 6.87 1.87 -1.94
CA THR A 188 5.86 0.84 -1.66
C THR A 188 4.73 1.36 -0.78
N TYR A 189 5.05 2.13 0.26
CA TYR A 189 4.04 2.71 1.15
C TYR A 189 3.12 3.67 0.40
N ARG A 190 3.69 4.60 -0.37
CA ARG A 190 2.93 5.56 -1.18
C ARG A 190 2.08 4.86 -2.24
N ALA A 191 2.63 3.85 -2.92
CA ALA A 191 1.91 3.09 -3.94
C ALA A 191 0.75 2.29 -3.32
N LYS A 192 0.91 1.72 -2.12
CA LYS A 192 -0.19 1.08 -1.39
C LYS A 192 -1.31 2.06 -1.04
N ILE A 193 -0.97 3.25 -0.55
CA ILE A 193 -1.96 4.30 -0.28
C ILE A 193 -2.67 4.70 -1.57
N ALA A 194 -1.92 4.98 -2.63
CA ALA A 194 -2.48 5.39 -3.91
C ALA A 194 -3.40 4.31 -4.50
N ALA A 195 -2.99 3.05 -4.42
CA ALA A 195 -3.83 1.92 -4.81
C ALA A 195 -5.09 1.87 -3.95
N ASN A 196 -4.99 1.90 -2.63
CA ASN A 196 -6.15 1.84 -1.73
C ASN A 196 -7.14 3.00 -1.91
N VAL A 197 -6.67 4.19 -2.28
CA VAL A 197 -7.53 5.37 -2.50
C VAL A 197 -8.16 5.37 -3.89
N LYS A 198 -7.39 5.01 -4.93
CA LYS A 198 -7.85 5.07 -6.33
C LYS A 198 -8.56 3.82 -6.80
N THR A 199 -8.38 2.70 -6.12
CA THR A 199 -9.06 1.44 -6.43
C THR A 199 -9.98 1.06 -5.30
N SER A 200 -10.95 0.20 -5.61
CA SER A 200 -11.84 -0.38 -4.62
C SER A 200 -11.09 -1.22 -3.56
N TYR A 201 -9.80 -1.53 -3.75
CA TYR A 201 -9.02 -2.30 -2.77
C TYR A 201 -9.08 -1.76 -1.34
N GLY A 202 -9.04 -0.43 -1.17
CA GLY A 202 -9.13 0.18 0.15
C GLY A 202 -10.49 -0.01 0.81
N THR A 203 -11.58 0.19 0.06
CA THR A 203 -12.95 0.10 0.58
C THR A 203 -13.44 -1.34 0.69
N GLU A 204 -12.98 -2.23 -0.17
CA GLU A 204 -13.47 -3.60 -0.26
C GLU A 204 -12.72 -4.57 0.65
N TYR A 205 -11.43 -4.33 0.90
CA TYR A 205 -10.57 -5.23 1.65
C TYR A 205 -10.11 -4.62 2.96
N LEU A 206 -9.51 -3.43 2.92
CA LEU A 206 -8.90 -2.82 4.12
C LEU A 206 -9.96 -2.30 5.10
N LEU A 207 -11.00 -1.63 4.58
CA LEU A 207 -12.02 -0.99 5.42
C LEU A 207 -12.79 -1.99 6.30
N PRO A 208 -13.25 -3.16 5.81
CA PRO A 208 -13.90 -4.16 6.66
C PRO A 208 -13.03 -4.66 7.82
N TYR A 209 -11.72 -4.86 7.59
CA TYR A 209 -10.79 -5.24 8.67
C TYR A 209 -10.66 -4.14 9.72
N LEU A 210 -10.46 -2.89 9.29
CA LEU A 210 -10.33 -1.75 10.21
C LEU A 210 -11.62 -1.53 11.00
N TRP A 211 -12.77 -1.59 10.34
CA TRP A 211 -14.08 -1.36 10.93
C TRP A 211 -14.45 -2.46 11.94
N SER A 212 -14.23 -3.73 11.58
CA SER A 212 -14.46 -4.85 12.49
C SER A 212 -13.47 -4.86 13.66
N SER A 213 -12.21 -4.50 13.43
CA SER A 213 -11.22 -4.38 14.51
C SER A 213 -11.62 -3.29 15.51
N TRP A 214 -12.13 -2.16 15.02
CA TRP A 214 -12.67 -1.10 15.88
C TRP A 214 -13.85 -1.59 16.72
N ALA A 215 -14.81 -2.30 16.10
CA ALA A 215 -15.94 -2.90 16.82
C ALA A 215 -15.47 -3.93 17.87
N ALA A 216 -14.45 -4.72 17.57
CA ALA A 216 -13.87 -5.68 18.51
C ALA A 216 -13.23 -5.00 19.73
N VAL A 217 -12.47 -3.92 19.51
CA VAL A 217 -11.87 -3.11 20.60
C VAL A 217 -12.96 -2.52 21.49
N ILE A 218 -14.03 -1.99 20.91
CA ILE A 218 -15.19 -1.49 21.65
C ILE A 218 -15.81 -2.60 22.53
N CYS A 219 -16.03 -3.79 21.97
CA CYS A 219 -16.61 -4.90 22.72
C CYS A 219 -15.72 -5.34 23.89
N MET A 220 -14.40 -5.44 23.67
CA MET A 220 -13.45 -5.75 24.75
C MET A 220 -13.48 -4.69 25.84
N HIS A 221 -13.45 -3.42 25.44
CA HIS A 221 -13.47 -2.30 26.38
C HIS A 221 -14.74 -2.27 27.22
N GLN A 222 -15.91 -2.42 26.60
CA GLN A 222 -17.19 -2.43 27.32
C GLN A 222 -17.32 -3.62 28.27
N TRP A 223 -16.89 -4.81 27.83
CA TRP A 223 -16.84 -5.98 28.69
C TRP A 223 -15.95 -5.73 29.92
N PHE A 224 -14.77 -5.13 29.73
CA PHE A 224 -13.86 -4.81 30.82
C PHE A 224 -14.47 -3.81 31.82
N VAL A 225 -15.10 -2.73 31.32
CA VAL A 225 -15.76 -1.73 32.16
C VAL A 225 -16.89 -2.35 33.00
N ILE A 226 -17.74 -3.19 32.39
CA ILE A 226 -18.87 -3.82 33.09
C ILE A 226 -18.38 -4.80 34.16
N ASN A 227 -17.33 -5.56 33.88
CA ASN A 227 -16.75 -6.51 34.85
C ASN A 227 -15.99 -5.83 35.99
N GLN A 228 -15.35 -4.69 35.75
CA GLN A 228 -14.77 -3.91 36.86
C GLN A 228 -15.87 -3.32 37.75
N LEU A 229 -16.97 -2.87 37.16
CA LEU A 229 -18.15 -2.36 37.88
C LEU A 229 -18.85 -3.44 38.71
N SER A 230 -18.87 -4.70 38.27
CA SER A 230 -19.44 -5.81 39.03
C SER A 230 -18.56 -6.22 40.21
N LEU A 231 -17.24 -6.22 40.03
CA LEU A 231 -16.26 -6.50 41.10
C LEU A 231 -16.25 -5.45 42.21
N MET A 232 -16.53 -4.18 41.91
CA MET A 232 -16.62 -3.12 42.94
C MET A 232 -17.94 -3.12 43.72
N LYS A 233 -18.97 -3.84 43.25
CA LYS A 233 -20.29 -3.94 43.90
C LYS A 233 -20.46 -5.22 44.72
N ALA A 234 -19.53 -6.17 44.62
CA ALA A 234 -19.46 -7.40 45.39
C ALA A 234 -18.58 -7.21 46.63
#